data_AF-A0A953M1K6-F1
#
_entry.id   AF-A0A953M1K6-F1
#
_cell.length_a   1.000
_cell.length_b   1.000
_cell.length_c   1.000
_cell.angle_alpha   90.00
_cell.angle_beta   90.00
_cell.angle_gamma   90.00
#
_symmetry.space_group_name_H-M   'P 1'
#
loop_
_entity.id
_entity.type
_entity.pdbx_description
1 polymer ?
#
loop_
_entity_poly.entity_id
_entity_poly.type
_entity_poly.pdbx_seq_one_letter_code
_entity_poly.pdbx_strand_id
1 'polypeptide(L)'
;MRIGVLTCRILELEWAHLLTRDPDVARITVVGEEHASGLIESIRSEGGAVQIVPGLPPSRASEDTPAAGEPRIDVIVRVLQLGLHSRKRSLQEGIVQAAGDLGRHVDVIVLGYGLCGNALQDPAALLSGCGVPVFIPMDEDH
;
A
#
# COMPACT_ATOMS: atom_id res chain seq x y z
N MET A 1 -4.81 -4.32 -13.29
CA MET A 1 -5.13 -4.74 -11.89
C MET A 1 -4.75 -3.60 -10.97
N ARG A 2 -5.47 -3.33 -9.87
CA ARG A 2 -5.10 -2.32 -8.88
C ARG A 2 -4.68 -2.97 -7.57
N ILE A 3 -3.44 -2.73 -7.15
CA ILE A 3 -2.90 -3.19 -5.87
C ILE A 3 -2.84 -2.02 -4.90
N GLY A 4 -3.41 -2.18 -3.72
CA GLY A 4 -3.23 -1.25 -2.61
C GLY A 4 -2.02 -1.65 -1.78
N VAL A 5 -1.11 -0.72 -1.51
CA VAL A 5 0.00 -0.93 -0.57
C VAL A 5 -0.22 -0.05 0.65
N LEU A 6 -0.39 -0.67 1.81
CA LEU A 6 -0.38 0.01 3.09
C LEU A 6 0.96 -0.24 3.75
N THR A 7 1.79 0.79 3.87
CA THR A 7 3.15 0.66 4.41
C THR A 7 3.42 1.67 5.51
N CYS A 8 4.50 1.45 6.26
CA CYS A 8 5.02 2.41 7.22
C CYS A 8 6.28 3.10 6.68
N ARG A 9 6.66 4.21 7.32
CA ARG A 9 7.90 4.94 7.00
C ARG A 9 9.19 4.10 7.09
N ILE A 10 9.18 2.98 7.81
CA ILE A 10 10.38 2.11 7.89
C ILE A 10 10.62 1.40 6.57
N LEU A 11 9.56 0.93 5.91
CA LEU A 11 9.66 0.13 4.69
C LEU A 11 9.46 0.96 3.42
N GLU A 12 9.34 2.29 3.53
CA GLU A 12 8.95 3.15 2.42
C GLU A 12 9.99 3.17 1.29
N LEU A 13 11.27 2.97 1.61
CA LEU A 13 12.36 2.94 0.62
C LEU A 13 12.46 1.59 -0.09
N GLU A 14 12.22 0.50 0.61
CA GLU A 14 12.14 -0.85 0.04
C GLU A 14 10.97 -0.93 -0.94
N TRP A 15 9.82 -0.33 -0.59
CA TRP A 15 8.70 -0.21 -1.51
C TRP A 15 9.04 0.66 -2.72
N ALA A 16 9.71 1.80 -2.54
CA ALA A 16 10.17 2.60 -3.68
C ALA A 16 11.02 1.75 -4.63
N HIS A 17 12.01 1.03 -4.09
CA HIS A 17 12.94 0.20 -4.84
C HIS A 17 12.25 -0.92 -5.64
N LEU A 18 11.26 -1.58 -5.04
CA LEU A 18 10.48 -2.64 -5.69
C LEU A 18 9.61 -2.08 -6.81
N LEU A 19 8.85 -1.02 -6.51
CA LEU A 19 7.87 -0.46 -7.43
C LEU A 19 8.50 0.18 -8.68
N THR A 20 9.74 0.67 -8.58
CA THR A 20 10.47 1.25 -9.73
C THR A 20 11.13 0.21 -10.62
N ARG A 21 11.36 -1.00 -10.13
CA ARG A 21 12.10 -2.07 -10.84
C ARG A 21 11.21 -3.18 -11.37
N ASP A 22 10.00 -3.29 -10.88
CA ASP A 22 9.04 -4.27 -11.36
C ASP A 22 8.47 -3.82 -12.74
N PRO A 23 8.75 -4.57 -13.83
CA PRO A 23 8.30 -4.20 -15.17
C PRO A 23 6.77 -4.25 -15.35
N ASP A 24 6.05 -4.98 -14.48
CA ASP A 24 4.59 -5.09 -14.55
C ASP A 24 3.89 -3.88 -13.89
N VAL A 25 4.63 -3.10 -13.07
CA VAL A 25 4.13 -1.86 -12.46
C VAL A 25 4.07 -0.75 -13.50
N ALA A 26 2.85 -0.45 -13.94
CA ALA A 26 2.60 0.58 -14.95
C ALA A 26 2.41 1.98 -14.35
N ARG A 27 1.95 2.06 -13.10
CA ARG A 27 1.63 3.34 -12.45
C ARG A 27 1.76 3.25 -10.94
N ILE A 28 2.35 4.28 -10.35
CA ILE A 28 2.43 4.45 -8.89
C ILE A 28 1.65 5.71 -8.51
N THR A 29 0.66 5.55 -7.63
CA THR A 29 -0.12 6.64 -7.05
C THR A 29 0.10 6.65 -5.55
N VAL A 30 0.51 7.79 -4.98
CA VAL A 30 0.68 7.98 -3.54
C VAL A 30 -0.49 8.81 -3.01
N VAL A 31 -1.17 8.28 -1.99
CA VAL A 31 -2.32 8.92 -1.33
C VAL A 31 -1.87 9.57 -0.03
N GLY A 32 -1.97 10.89 0.04
CA GLY A 32 -1.44 11.69 1.15
C GLY A 32 0.08 11.78 1.11
N GLU A 33 0.60 12.95 1.44
CA GLU A 33 2.05 13.22 1.39
C GLU A 33 2.68 13.25 2.79
N GLU A 34 1.87 13.32 3.85
CA GLU A 34 2.33 13.64 5.22
C GLU A 34 3.41 12.69 5.76
N HIS A 35 3.47 11.46 5.25
CA HIS A 35 4.38 10.41 5.69
C HIS A 35 5.12 9.74 4.54
N ALA A 36 4.98 10.22 3.31
CA ALA A 36 5.44 9.53 2.10
C ALA A 36 6.63 10.21 1.40
N SER A 37 7.26 11.20 2.04
CA SER A 37 8.36 11.97 1.42
C SER A 37 9.52 11.07 0.99
N GLY A 38 9.91 10.10 1.83
CA GLY A 38 11.00 9.16 1.50
C GLY A 38 10.67 8.29 0.30
N LEU A 39 9.47 7.71 0.26
CA LEU A 39 8.96 6.97 -0.90
C LEU A 39 9.00 7.82 -2.19
N ILE A 40 8.43 9.03 -2.14
CA ILE A 40 8.29 9.92 -3.30
C ILE A 40 9.66 10.34 -3.84
N GLU A 41 10.57 10.77 -2.96
CA GLU A 41 11.91 11.19 -3.33
C GLU A 41 12.71 10.02 -3.92
N SER A 42 12.62 8.84 -3.31
CA SER A 42 13.31 7.64 -3.80
C SER A 42 12.83 7.26 -5.20
N ILE A 43 11.51 7.18 -5.43
CA ILE A 43 10.95 6.86 -6.77
C ILE A 43 11.47 7.84 -7.83
N ARG A 44 11.46 9.15 -7.53
CA ARG A 44 11.91 10.19 -8.45
C ARG A 44 13.41 10.10 -8.74
N SER A 45 14.23 9.83 -7.72
CA SER A 45 15.68 9.72 -7.89
C SER A 45 16.12 8.53 -8.73
N GLU A 46 15.32 7.47 -8.76
CA GLU A 46 15.53 6.29 -9.60
C GLU A 46 14.94 6.45 -11.02
N GLY A 47 14.40 7.64 -11.35
CA GLY A 47 13.82 7.95 -12.65
C GLY A 47 12.37 7.47 -12.84
N GLY A 48 11.72 6.99 -11.77
CA GLY A 48 10.32 6.57 -11.79
C GLY A 48 9.33 7.73 -11.78
N ALA A 49 8.13 7.48 -12.31
CA ALA A 49 7.02 8.42 -12.28
C ALA A 49 6.07 8.09 -11.12
N VAL A 50 5.71 9.11 -10.33
CA VAL A 50 4.77 9.00 -9.21
C VAL A 50 3.71 10.09 -9.27
N GLN A 51 2.45 9.69 -9.18
CA GLN A 51 1.31 10.60 -9.05
C GLN A 51 0.97 10.77 -7.57
N ILE A 52 0.88 12.01 -7.09
CA ILE A 52 0.48 12.30 -5.71
C ILE A 52 -0.95 12.82 -5.72
N VAL A 53 -1.80 12.25 -4.87
CA VAL A 53 -3.19 12.67 -4.70
C VAL A 53 -3.49 12.94 -3.22
N PRO A 54 -4.28 13.98 -2.90
CA PRO A 54 -4.58 14.33 -1.51
C PRO A 54 -5.51 13.32 -0.83
N GLY A 55 -6.20 12.46 -1.60
CA GLY A 55 -7.13 11.47 -1.11
C GLY A 55 -7.33 10.35 -2.13
N LEU A 56 -8.06 9.31 -1.74
CA LEU A 56 -8.32 8.18 -2.62
C LEU A 56 -9.02 8.63 -3.91
N PRO A 57 -8.62 8.11 -5.08
CA PRO A 57 -9.32 8.38 -6.32
C PRO A 57 -10.76 7.86 -6.25
N PRO A 58 -11.66 8.24 -7.16
CA PRO A 58 -13.00 7.65 -7.22
C PRO A 58 -12.94 6.11 -7.21
N SER A 59 -13.91 5.46 -6.57
CA SER A 59 -14.06 3.99 -6.65
C SER A 59 -14.13 3.57 -8.12
N ARG A 60 -13.62 2.37 -8.46
CA ARG A 60 -13.60 1.87 -9.84
C ARG A 60 -14.97 2.06 -10.49
N ALA A 61 -15.07 2.98 -11.44
CA ALA A 61 -16.11 2.91 -12.44
C ALA A 61 -15.74 1.74 -13.36
N SER A 62 -16.73 1.00 -13.84
CA SER A 62 -16.56 -0.19 -14.70
C SER A 62 -15.82 0.07 -16.02
N GLU A 63 -15.36 1.30 -16.27
CA GLU A 63 -14.83 1.80 -17.53
C GLU A 63 -13.30 1.80 -17.61
N ASP A 64 -12.59 1.57 -16.49
CA ASP A 64 -11.11 1.46 -16.47
C ASP A 64 -10.63 0.06 -16.91
N THR A 65 -11.18 -0.47 -18.00
CA THR A 65 -10.70 -1.72 -18.60
C THR A 65 -9.39 -1.43 -19.34
N PRO A 66 -8.26 -2.05 -18.96
CA PRO A 66 -7.01 -1.81 -19.66
C PRO A 66 -7.13 -2.23 -21.13
N ALA A 67 -6.63 -1.39 -22.03
CA ALA A 67 -6.48 -1.74 -23.44
C ALA A 67 -5.64 -3.03 -23.56
N ALA A 68 -6.01 -3.92 -24.48
CA ALA A 68 -5.37 -5.23 -24.64
C ALA A 68 -3.86 -5.10 -24.88
N GLY A 69 -3.06 -5.70 -23.98
CA GLY A 69 -1.60 -5.74 -24.05
C GLY A 69 -0.94 -5.69 -22.67
N GLU A 70 -0.50 -6.86 -22.21
CA GLU A 70 0.22 -7.16 -20.95
C GLU A 70 -0.50 -6.82 -19.63
N PRO A 71 -0.33 -7.63 -18.57
CA PRO A 71 -0.94 -7.36 -17.27
C PRO A 71 -0.28 -6.12 -16.64
N ARG A 72 -0.90 -4.95 -16.82
CA ARG A 72 -0.46 -3.71 -16.18
C ARG A 72 -1.00 -3.60 -14.75
N ILE A 73 -0.10 -3.44 -13.80
CA ILE A 73 -0.40 -3.23 -12.38
C ILE A 73 -0.38 -1.74 -12.08
N ASP A 74 -1.51 -1.20 -11.64
CA ASP A 74 -1.60 0.13 -11.04
C ASP A 74 -1.47 -0.03 -9.52
N VAL A 75 -0.49 0.64 -8.90
CA VAL A 75 -0.25 0.56 -7.46
C VAL A 75 -0.69 1.85 -6.77
N ILE A 76 -1.51 1.72 -5.74
CA ILE A 76 -1.93 2.82 -4.86
C ILE A 76 -1.24 2.63 -3.50
N VAL A 77 -0.29 3.49 -3.17
CA VAL A 77 0.47 3.43 -1.93
C VAL A 77 -0.06 4.45 -0.94
N ARG A 78 -0.27 4.03 0.31
CA ARG A 78 -0.51 4.91 1.45
C ARG A 78 0.49 4.61 2.54
N VAL A 79 1.32 5.59 2.88
CA VAL A 79 2.30 5.48 3.97
C VAL A 79 1.64 5.99 5.24
N LEU A 80 1.47 5.14 6.26
CA LEU A 80 0.93 5.57 7.55
C LEU A 80 2.06 5.88 8.54
N GLN A 81 1.70 6.64 9.57
CA GLN A 81 2.61 7.00 10.64
C GLN A 81 3.19 5.77 11.34
N LEU A 82 4.45 5.86 11.73
CA LEU A 82 5.10 4.86 12.58
C LEU A 82 4.62 4.99 14.04
N GLY A 83 4.08 3.91 14.61
CA GLY A 83 3.47 3.89 15.96
C GLY A 83 3.99 2.80 16.89
N LEU A 84 5.26 2.43 16.77
CA LEU A 84 5.80 1.13 17.22
C LEU A 84 5.64 0.73 18.71
N HIS A 85 5.46 1.64 19.69
CA HIS A 85 5.54 1.20 21.11
C HIS A 85 4.55 1.82 22.10
N SER A 86 3.90 2.95 21.84
CA SER A 86 3.08 3.61 22.87
C SER A 86 1.57 3.39 22.73
N ARG A 87 1.05 2.93 21.57
CA ARG A 87 -0.40 2.82 21.32
C ARG A 87 -0.78 1.74 20.28
N LYS A 88 -0.55 0.46 20.59
CA LYS A 88 -0.91 -0.69 19.71
C LYS A 88 -2.34 -0.61 19.14
N ARG A 89 -3.31 -0.23 19.99
CA ARG A 89 -4.72 -0.08 19.58
C ARG A 89 -4.91 1.00 18.51
N SER A 90 -4.31 2.18 18.70
CA SER A 90 -4.43 3.27 17.72
C SER A 90 -3.75 2.93 16.38
N LEU A 91 -2.69 2.13 16.41
CA LEU A 91 -2.07 1.61 15.18
C LEU A 91 -3.00 0.65 14.45
N GLN A 92 -3.59 -0.31 15.18
CA GLN A 92 -4.56 -1.26 14.59
C GLN A 92 -5.78 -0.53 14.02
N GLU A 93 -6.36 0.42 14.76
CA GLU A 93 -7.49 1.24 14.30
C GLU A 93 -7.13 2.00 13.02
N GLY A 94 -5.96 2.63 12.98
CA GLY A 94 -5.48 3.34 11.79
C GLY A 94 -5.28 2.42 10.58
N ILE A 95 -4.74 1.22 10.80
CA ILE A 95 -4.55 0.21 9.74
C ILE A 95 -5.91 -0.32 9.25
N VAL A 96 -6.83 -0.65 10.15
CA VAL A 96 -8.19 -1.12 9.80
C VAL A 96 -8.93 -0.05 9.00
N GLN A 97 -8.90 1.20 9.45
CA GLN A 97 -9.53 2.31 8.75
C GLN A 97 -8.91 2.50 7.37
N ALA A 98 -7.57 2.56 7.28
CA ALA A 98 -6.88 2.72 6.01
C ALA A 98 -7.16 1.57 5.03
N ALA A 99 -7.25 0.32 5.52
CA ALA A 99 -7.59 -0.84 4.72
C ALA A 99 -9.04 -0.83 4.26
N GLY A 100 -9.99 -0.47 5.12
CA GLY A 100 -11.40 -0.34 4.75
C GLY A 100 -11.63 0.75 3.71
N ASP A 101 -10.93 1.87 3.84
CA ASP A 101 -10.97 2.95 2.86
C ASP A 101 -10.37 2.50 1.53
N LEU A 102 -9.13 2.00 1.55
CA LEU A 102 -8.39 1.59 0.34
C LEU A 102 -9.04 0.41 -0.38
N GLY A 103 -9.62 -0.54 0.35
CA GLY A 103 -10.25 -1.76 -0.18
C GLY A 103 -11.38 -1.49 -1.18
N ARG A 104 -12.02 -0.32 -1.12
CA ARG A 104 -13.04 0.09 -2.10
C ARG A 104 -12.49 0.50 -3.48
N HIS A 105 -11.16 0.63 -3.60
CA HIS A 105 -10.49 1.17 -4.78
C HIS A 105 -9.53 0.18 -5.44
N VAL A 106 -9.25 -0.95 -4.79
CA VAL A 106 -8.22 -1.91 -5.19
C VAL A 106 -8.78 -3.32 -5.28
N ASP A 107 -8.08 -4.21 -5.99
CA ASP A 107 -8.41 -5.63 -6.09
C ASP A 107 -7.90 -6.42 -4.87
N VAL A 108 -6.81 -5.93 -4.28
CA VAL A 108 -6.04 -6.60 -3.24
C VAL A 108 -5.24 -5.57 -2.44
N ILE A 109 -5.01 -5.83 -1.17
CA ILE A 109 -4.12 -5.03 -0.32
C ILE A 109 -2.86 -5.85 0.01
N VAL A 110 -1.69 -5.23 -0.12
CA VAL A 110 -0.41 -5.72 0.39
C VAL A 110 0.00 -4.85 1.57
N LEU A 111 0.23 -5.49 2.71
CA LEU A 111 0.60 -4.83 3.95
C LEU A 111 2.11 -4.79 4.08
N GLY A 112 2.70 -3.65 3.74
CA GLY A 112 4.09 -3.27 3.95
C GLY A 112 4.39 -2.94 5.41
N TYR A 113 3.93 -3.76 6.34
CA TYR A 113 4.29 -3.66 7.74
C TYR A 113 5.06 -4.92 8.11
N GLY A 114 6.35 -4.76 8.43
CA GLY A 114 7.03 -5.77 9.24
C GLY A 114 6.24 -5.96 10.53
N LEU A 115 6.38 -7.10 11.23
CA LEU A 115 5.60 -7.46 12.42
C LEU A 115 5.56 -6.42 13.57
N CYS A 116 6.20 -5.26 13.45
CA CYS A 116 6.10 -4.05 14.27
C CYS A 116 5.71 -4.30 15.74
N GLY A 117 6.47 -5.16 16.41
CA GLY A 117 6.33 -5.48 17.83
C GLY A 117 5.15 -6.38 18.21
N ASN A 118 4.73 -7.30 17.33
CA ASN A 118 3.53 -8.14 17.48
C ASN A 118 2.24 -7.30 17.58
N ALA A 119 2.18 -6.12 16.96
CA ALA A 119 0.96 -5.32 16.94
C ALA A 119 -0.10 -5.91 16.00
N LEU A 120 0.33 -6.68 15.01
CA LEU A 120 -0.49 -7.32 13.99
C LEU A 120 -0.45 -8.84 14.20
N GLN A 121 -0.99 -9.33 15.33
CA GLN A 121 -0.92 -10.76 15.70
C GLN A 121 -1.75 -11.66 14.79
N ASP A 122 -2.94 -11.19 14.39
CA ASP A 122 -3.78 -11.85 13.39
C ASP A 122 -4.28 -10.80 12.40
N PRO A 123 -3.45 -10.48 11.39
CA PRO A 123 -3.76 -9.43 10.43
C PRO A 123 -4.93 -9.81 9.52
N ALA A 124 -5.09 -11.10 9.22
CA ALA A 124 -6.18 -11.61 8.39
C ALA A 124 -7.53 -11.41 9.07
N ALA A 125 -7.64 -11.74 10.36
CA ALA A 125 -8.85 -11.46 11.13
C ALA A 125 -9.05 -9.95 11.35
N LEU A 126 -7.99 -9.20 11.65
CA LEU A 126 -8.08 -7.75 11.88
C LEU A 126 -8.62 -7.01 10.65
N LEU A 127 -8.24 -7.47 9.46
CA LEU A 127 -8.55 -6.79 8.19
C LEU A 127 -9.68 -7.45 7.39
N SER A 128 -10.35 -8.46 7.93
CA SER A 128 -11.42 -9.20 7.21
C SER A 128 -12.57 -8.30 6.73
N GLY A 129 -12.75 -7.13 7.36
CA GLY A 129 -13.78 -6.15 6.99
C GLY A 129 -13.44 -5.25 5.80
N CYS A 130 -12.23 -5.32 5.22
CA CYS A 130 -11.83 -4.43 4.12
C CYS A 130 -12.41 -4.81 2.74
N GLY A 131 -13.04 -5.99 2.64
CA GLY A 131 -13.75 -6.43 1.43
C GLY A 131 -12.87 -6.96 0.30
N VAL A 132 -11.55 -7.00 0.48
CA VAL A 132 -10.57 -7.52 -0.49
C VAL A 132 -9.55 -8.42 0.20
N PRO A 133 -8.91 -9.35 -0.53
CA PRO A 133 -7.81 -10.13 0.01
C PRO A 133 -6.68 -9.23 0.52
N VAL A 134 -6.07 -9.61 1.65
CA VAL A 134 -4.91 -8.94 2.23
C VAL A 134 -3.74 -9.90 2.28
N PHE A 135 -2.59 -9.46 1.74
CA PHE A 135 -1.34 -10.21 1.76
C PHE A 135 -0.32 -9.49 2.62
N ILE A 136 0.52 -10.26 3.30
CA ILE A 136 1.66 -9.75 4.05
C ILE A 136 2.88 -10.41 3.42
N PRO A 137 3.80 -9.63 2.84
CA PRO A 137 5.07 -10.17 2.37
C PRO A 137 5.82 -10.67 3.61
N MET A 138 5.87 -11.98 3.76
CA MET A 138 6.62 -12.69 4.79
C MET A 138 7.69 -13.50 4.06
N ASP A 139 8.90 -13.57 4.60
CA ASP A 139 9.82 -14.63 4.19
C ASP A 139 9.17 -15.96 4.58
N GLU A 140 9.16 -16.92 3.66
CA GLU A 140 8.77 -18.30 3.96
C GLU A 140 9.88 -18.97 4.78
N ASP A 141 10.09 -18.50 6.02
CA ASP A 141 10.96 -19.17 6.98
C ASP A 141 10.12 -20.05 7.93
N HIS A 142 9.96 -21.30 7.49
CA HIS A 142 9.79 -22.56 8.24
C HIS A 142 8.65 -22.72 9.26
#